data_AF-A0A8H6SIT3-F1
#
_entry.id   AF-A0A8H6SIT3-F1
#
_cell.length_a   1.000
_cell.length_b   1.000
_cell.length_c   1.000
_cell.angle_alpha   90.00
_cell.angle_beta   90.00
_cell.angle_gamma   90.00
#
_symmetry.space_group_name_H-M   'P 1'
#
loop_
_entity.id
_entity.type
_entity.pdbx_description
1 polymer ?
#
loop_
_entity_poly.entity_id
_entity_poly.type
_entity_poly.pdbx_seq_one_letter_code
_entity_poly.pdbx_strand_id
1 'polypeptide(L)'
;MQSQLTLVNPTAPAIYIFTPNSMSAATILKGSTPVYKTKTGETVDSTTITEYFETGVLAAKISQRQGEQMDEGGQTHQWRLAAPYGFKCILKMDVKTRLALFCELDAEKPIAYWRSDPANLRKSISLVIEREIAPEFELHVLVAFMIAEYKMRLEERRSVGAEALALATHDAGYASHGTGAYQT
;
A
#
# COMPACT_ATOMS: atom_id res chain seq x y z
N MET A 1 -6.85 39.64 32.16
CA MET A 1 -7.45 38.31 31.95
C MET A 1 -6.34 37.38 31.47
N GLN A 2 -5.90 36.44 32.32
CA GLN A 2 -4.87 35.46 31.94
C GLN A 2 -5.55 34.30 31.24
N SER A 3 -5.23 34.08 29.97
CA SER A 3 -5.69 32.91 29.22
C SER A 3 -4.91 31.69 29.71
N GLN A 4 -5.60 30.72 30.32
CA GLN A 4 -5.00 29.47 30.75
C GLN A 4 -4.93 28.55 29.52
N LEU A 5 -3.75 28.46 28.91
CA LEU A 5 -3.49 27.54 27.81
C LEU A 5 -3.49 26.12 28.38
N THR A 6 -4.55 25.36 28.15
CA THR A 6 -4.57 23.93 28.47
C THR A 6 -3.69 23.20 27.47
N LEU A 7 -2.57 22.65 27.96
CA LEU A 7 -1.69 21.78 27.19
C LEU A 7 -2.43 20.47 26.93
N VAL A 8 -3.06 20.36 25.76
CA VAL A 8 -3.67 19.11 25.31
C VAL A 8 -2.53 18.17 24.93
N ASN A 9 -2.38 17.07 25.65
CA ASN A 9 -1.35 16.08 25.36
C ASN A 9 -1.76 15.37 24.07
N PRO A 10 -0.98 15.47 22.97
CA PRO A 10 -1.39 14.88 21.70
C PRO A 10 -1.42 13.35 21.82
N THR A 11 -2.45 12.73 21.28
CA THR A 11 -2.57 11.28 21.21
C THR A 11 -1.44 10.70 20.36
N ALA A 12 -0.81 9.64 20.85
CA ALA A 12 0.28 8.98 20.15
C ALA A 12 -0.23 8.34 18.84
N PRO A 13 0.55 8.38 17.74
CA PRO A 13 0.19 7.72 16.49
C PRO A 13 -0.01 6.22 16.66
N ALA A 14 -1.01 5.66 15.96
CA ALA A 14 -1.17 4.21 15.89
C ALA A 14 -0.19 3.62 14.86
N ILE A 15 0.49 2.54 15.24
CA ILE A 15 1.50 1.89 14.40
C ILE A 15 1.12 0.42 14.20
N TYR A 16 0.96 0.05 12.94
CA TYR A 16 0.66 -1.32 12.51
C TYR A 16 1.81 -1.91 11.73
N ILE A 17 2.30 -3.08 12.16
CA ILE A 17 3.43 -3.77 11.55
C ILE A 17 2.91 -4.99 10.79
N PHE A 18 3.31 -5.13 9.52
CA PHE A 18 2.86 -6.20 8.65
C PHE A 18 3.93 -7.30 8.55
N THR A 19 3.56 -8.54 8.89
CA THR A 19 4.48 -9.69 8.89
C THR A 19 3.84 -10.95 8.28
N PRO A 20 4.50 -11.73 7.40
CA PRO A 20 5.67 -11.41 6.58
C PRO A 20 5.29 -10.52 5.38
N ASN A 21 6.29 -10.07 4.62
CA ASN A 21 6.16 -9.13 3.50
C ASN A 21 5.21 -9.58 2.36
N SER A 22 4.65 -10.78 2.38
CA SER A 22 3.63 -11.17 1.41
C SER A 22 2.32 -10.49 1.78
N MET A 23 2.02 -9.33 1.16
CA MET A 23 0.76 -8.60 1.37
C MET A 23 -0.49 -9.45 1.08
N SER A 24 -0.34 -10.64 0.48
CA SER A 24 -1.42 -11.62 0.33
C SER A 24 -1.78 -12.39 1.59
N ALA A 25 -0.85 -12.53 2.53
CA ALA A 25 -1.00 -13.32 3.74
C ALA A 25 -0.09 -12.75 4.84
N ALA A 26 -0.57 -11.70 5.50
CA ALA A 26 0.12 -11.02 6.58
C ALA A 26 -0.67 -11.09 7.90
N THR A 27 0.06 -11.23 9.00
CA THR A 27 -0.35 -10.90 10.35
C THR A 27 -0.04 -9.43 10.60
N ILE A 28 -1.05 -8.68 11.00
CA ILE A 28 -0.94 -7.28 11.39
C ILE A 28 -0.76 -7.23 12.91
N LEU A 29 0.31 -6.59 13.35
CA LEU A 29 0.63 -6.34 14.75
C LEU A 29 0.33 -4.87 15.08
N LYS A 30 -0.34 -4.58 16.19
CA LYS A 30 -0.44 -3.23 16.77
C LYS A 30 0.58 -3.15 17.90
N GLY A 31 1.69 -2.45 17.66
CA GLY A 31 2.89 -2.60 18.48
C GLY A 31 3.44 -4.03 18.40
N SER A 32 3.47 -4.75 19.52
CA SER A 32 3.93 -6.16 19.59
C SER A 32 2.79 -7.18 19.59
N THR A 33 1.53 -6.74 19.55
CA THR A 33 0.37 -7.62 19.72
C THR A 33 -0.28 -7.91 18.38
N PRO A 34 -0.45 -9.18 17.99
CA PRO A 34 -1.16 -9.52 16.76
C PRO A 34 -2.64 -9.18 16.90
N VAL A 35 -3.16 -8.40 15.96
CA VAL A 35 -4.55 -7.92 15.97
C VAL A 35 -5.36 -8.51 14.83
N TYR A 36 -4.75 -8.67 13.66
CA TYR A 36 -5.45 -9.16 12.48
C TYR A 36 -4.65 -10.18 11.68
N LYS A 37 -5.36 -11.03 10.96
CA LYS A 37 -4.85 -11.83 9.85
C LYS A 37 -5.48 -11.35 8.56
N THR A 38 -4.72 -11.43 7.48
CA THR A 38 -5.14 -10.94 6.18
C THR A 38 -5.06 -12.05 5.16
N LYS A 39 -5.99 -12.04 4.21
CA LYS A 39 -5.98 -12.91 3.04
C LYS A 39 -6.44 -12.11 1.83
N THR A 40 -5.56 -11.89 0.88
CA THR A 40 -5.89 -11.28 -0.41
C THR A 40 -6.15 -12.38 -1.43
N GLY A 41 -7.24 -12.26 -2.19
CA GLY A 41 -7.55 -13.18 -3.27
C GLY A 41 -6.53 -13.08 -4.41
N GLU A 42 -6.43 -14.13 -5.25
CA GLU A 42 -5.48 -14.17 -6.37
C GLU A 42 -5.69 -13.04 -7.37
N THR A 43 -6.94 -12.60 -7.56
CA THR A 43 -7.28 -11.50 -8.47
C THR A 43 -7.05 -10.12 -7.88
N VAL A 44 -6.62 -10.00 -6.61
CA VAL A 44 -6.35 -8.72 -5.90
C VAL A 44 -7.58 -7.84 -5.65
N ASP A 45 -8.72 -8.17 -6.27
CA ASP A 45 -9.93 -7.35 -6.20
C ASP A 45 -10.58 -7.34 -4.82
N SER A 46 -10.15 -8.25 -3.94
CA SER A 46 -10.61 -8.32 -2.57
C SER A 46 -9.51 -8.71 -1.59
N THR A 47 -9.49 -8.01 -0.46
CA THR A 47 -8.71 -8.38 0.72
C THR A 47 -9.66 -8.57 1.89
N THR A 48 -9.48 -9.71 2.57
CA THR A 48 -10.24 -10.09 3.77
C THR A 48 -9.35 -9.88 4.97
N ILE A 49 -9.84 -9.15 5.98
CA ILE A 49 -9.20 -9.02 7.28
C ILE A 49 -10.06 -9.74 8.31
N THR A 50 -9.45 -10.67 9.04
CA THR A 50 -10.09 -11.37 10.17
C THR A 50 -9.37 -11.02 11.45
N GLU A 51 -10.11 -10.92 12.54
CA GLU A 51 -9.50 -10.73 13.86
C GLU A 51 -8.61 -11.92 14.21
N TYR A 52 -7.47 -11.65 14.88
CA TYR A 52 -6.45 -12.67 15.11
C TYR A 52 -6.91 -13.72 16.13
N PHE A 53 -7.55 -13.28 17.22
CA PHE A 53 -7.95 -14.13 18.34
C PHE A 53 -9.38 -14.64 18.24
N GLU A 54 -10.25 -13.94 17.50
CA GLU A 54 -11.61 -14.38 17.24
C GLU A 54 -11.67 -15.09 15.89
N THR A 55 -11.27 -16.36 15.87
CA THR A 55 -11.29 -17.19 14.66
C THR A 55 -12.67 -17.18 14.01
N GLY A 56 -12.75 -16.55 12.83
CA GLY A 56 -13.95 -16.54 11.99
C GLY A 56 -14.73 -15.23 11.98
N VAL A 57 -14.37 -14.25 12.81
CA VAL A 57 -14.99 -12.91 12.75
C VAL A 57 -14.35 -12.11 11.61
N LEU A 58 -15.17 -11.81 10.61
CA LEU A 58 -14.80 -10.95 9.51
C LEU A 58 -14.77 -9.50 10.00
N ALA A 59 -13.58 -8.93 10.17
CA ALA A 59 -13.41 -7.55 10.59
C ALA A 59 -13.73 -6.59 9.43
N ALA A 60 -13.21 -6.90 8.23
CA ALA A 60 -13.49 -6.12 7.03
C ALA A 60 -13.33 -6.96 5.77
N LYS A 61 -14.21 -6.73 4.80
CA LYS A 61 -14.07 -7.19 3.42
C LYS A 61 -14.32 -6.02 2.50
N ILE A 62 -13.31 -5.62 1.75
CA ILE A 62 -13.48 -4.64 0.69
C ILE A 62 -13.37 -5.39 -0.63
N SER A 63 -14.42 -5.30 -1.43
CA SER A 63 -14.43 -5.71 -2.83
C SER A 63 -14.42 -4.43 -3.66
N GLN A 64 -13.44 -4.26 -4.55
CA GLN A 64 -13.34 -3.03 -5.33
C GLN A 64 -14.57 -2.86 -6.23
N ARG A 65 -15.28 -1.72 -6.07
CA ARG A 65 -16.19 -1.15 -7.08
C ARG A 65 -15.70 0.22 -7.59
N GLN A 66 -14.47 0.60 -7.28
CA GLN A 66 -13.97 1.95 -7.55
C GLN A 66 -13.36 2.08 -8.94
N GLY A 67 -13.89 3.04 -9.71
CA GLY A 67 -13.29 3.51 -10.94
C GLY A 67 -11.96 4.20 -10.65
N GLU A 68 -10.89 3.68 -11.24
CA GLU A 68 -9.62 4.38 -11.35
C GLU A 68 -9.87 5.60 -12.25
N GLN A 69 -9.77 6.80 -11.68
CA GLN A 69 -9.81 8.03 -12.46
C GLN A 69 -8.37 8.34 -12.85
N MET A 70 -8.01 8.06 -14.10
CA MET A 70 -6.76 8.52 -14.68
C MET A 70 -6.87 10.03 -14.91
N ASP A 71 -6.03 10.82 -14.24
CA ASP A 71 -5.90 12.24 -14.57
C ASP A 71 -5.11 12.40 -15.88
N GLU A 72 -5.51 13.38 -16.70
CA GLU A 72 -4.95 13.68 -18.04
C GLU A 72 -3.46 14.07 -18.03
N GLY A 73 -2.83 14.18 -16.85
CA GLY A 73 -1.43 14.58 -16.66
C GLY A 73 -0.39 13.45 -16.55
N GLY A 74 -0.81 12.19 -16.64
CA GLY A 74 0.09 11.04 -16.55
C GLY A 74 0.06 10.34 -15.19
N GLN A 75 -0.40 9.08 -15.22
CA GLN A 75 -0.28 8.02 -14.19
C GLN A 75 0.01 8.46 -12.74
N THR A 76 -0.87 9.26 -12.14
CA THR A 76 -0.93 9.36 -10.68
C THR A 76 -1.75 8.20 -10.16
N HIS A 77 -1.07 7.24 -9.53
CA HIS A 77 -1.71 6.17 -8.76
C HIS A 77 -2.43 6.77 -7.55
N GLN A 78 -3.68 7.19 -7.78
CA GLN A 78 -4.53 7.85 -6.81
C GLN A 78 -5.81 7.05 -6.60
N TRP A 79 -6.11 6.75 -5.34
CA TRP A 79 -7.33 6.07 -4.92
C TRP A 79 -8.10 6.95 -3.95
N ARG A 80 -9.39 7.15 -4.20
CA ARG A 80 -10.25 7.95 -3.31
C ARG A 80 -10.93 7.03 -2.32
N LEU A 81 -10.85 7.33 -1.03
CA LEU A 81 -11.59 6.60 0.01
C LEU A 81 -12.75 7.47 0.48
N ALA A 82 -13.95 6.91 0.44
CA ALA A 82 -15.12 7.49 1.09
C ALA A 82 -15.27 6.86 2.48
N ALA A 83 -15.10 7.67 3.51
CA ALA A 83 -15.38 7.28 4.88
C ALA A 83 -16.84 7.61 5.25
N PRO A 84 -17.34 7.05 6.36
CA PRO A 84 -18.59 7.51 6.96
C PRO A 84 -18.59 9.03 7.19
N TYR A 85 -19.78 9.63 7.25
CA TYR A 85 -19.97 11.07 7.54
C TYR A 85 -19.39 12.03 6.50
N GLY A 86 -19.15 11.55 5.27
CA GLY A 86 -18.67 12.40 4.16
C GLY A 86 -17.20 12.78 4.26
N PHE A 87 -16.43 12.14 5.15
CA PHE A 87 -14.99 12.31 5.20
C PHE A 87 -14.36 11.66 3.97
N LYS A 88 -13.66 12.45 3.16
CA LYS A 88 -13.05 12.03 1.91
C LYS A 88 -11.54 12.07 2.02
N CYS A 89 -10.91 10.96 1.66
CA CYS A 89 -9.47 10.83 1.68
C CYS A 89 -8.92 10.45 0.31
N ILE A 90 -7.68 10.80 0.10
CA ILE A 90 -6.93 10.52 -1.11
C ILE A 90 -5.71 9.71 -0.73
N LEU A 91 -5.69 8.44 -1.13
CA LEU A 91 -4.52 7.59 -1.06
C LEU A 91 -3.73 7.80 -2.35
N LYS A 92 -2.46 8.20 -2.25
CA LYS A 92 -1.59 8.43 -3.40
C LYS A 92 -0.17 7.99 -3.10
N MET A 93 0.59 7.76 -4.16
CA MET A 93 2.04 7.60 -4.02
C MET A 93 2.68 8.90 -3.51
N ASP A 94 3.65 8.74 -2.61
CA ASP A 94 4.41 9.85 -2.04
C ASP A 94 5.91 9.57 -2.17
N VAL A 95 6.68 10.60 -2.53
CA VAL A 95 8.12 10.45 -2.79
C VAL A 95 8.88 10.04 -1.53
N LYS A 96 8.44 10.47 -0.34
CA LYS A 96 9.12 10.22 0.94
C LYS A 96 8.64 8.91 1.56
N THR A 97 7.34 8.66 1.55
CA THR A 97 6.73 7.54 2.29
C THR A 97 6.28 6.39 1.39
N ARG A 98 6.52 6.45 0.08
CA ARG A 98 6.03 5.53 -0.96
C ARG A 98 4.52 5.56 -1.17
N LEU A 99 3.74 5.49 -0.10
CA LEU A 99 2.28 5.58 -0.10
C LEU A 99 1.81 6.40 1.11
N ALA A 100 0.86 7.30 0.88
CA ALA A 100 0.29 8.13 1.93
C ALA A 100 -1.18 8.46 1.65
N LEU A 101 -1.95 8.59 2.72
CA LEU A 101 -3.36 8.94 2.75
C LEU A 101 -3.49 10.38 3.25
N PHE A 102 -4.14 11.22 2.46
CA PHE A 102 -4.35 12.64 2.76
C PHE A 102 -5.84 12.92 2.94
N CYS A 103 -6.16 13.95 3.71
CA CYS A 103 -7.52 14.48 3.73
C CYS A 103 -7.73 15.29 2.45
N GLU A 104 -8.91 15.22 1.83
CA GLU A 104 -9.19 16.10 0.68
C GLU A 104 -9.12 17.60 1.05
N LEU A 105 -9.40 17.92 2.32
CA LEU A 105 -9.30 19.28 2.87
C LEU A 105 -7.87 19.69 3.28
N ASP A 106 -6.96 18.73 3.40
CA ASP A 106 -5.59 18.96 3.87
C ASP A 106 -4.64 17.98 3.16
N ALA A 107 -4.08 18.48 2.06
CA ALA A 107 -3.15 17.73 1.21
C ALA A 107 -1.69 17.86 1.64
N GLU A 108 -1.38 18.69 2.63
CA GLU A 108 -0.01 18.92 3.09
C GLU A 108 0.40 17.88 4.12
N LYS A 109 -0.52 17.50 5.02
CA LYS A 109 -0.24 16.55 6.09
C LYS A 109 -0.97 15.21 5.88
N PRO A 110 -0.23 14.09 5.73
CA PRO A 110 -0.86 12.78 5.62
C PRO A 110 -1.53 12.39 6.95
N ILE A 111 -2.69 11.76 6.83
CA ILE A 111 -3.41 11.10 7.93
C ILE A 111 -2.75 9.77 8.26
N ALA A 112 -2.31 9.04 7.22
CA ALA A 112 -1.63 7.76 7.36
C ALA A 112 -0.58 7.58 6.26
N TYR A 113 0.47 6.81 6.51
CA TYR A 113 1.51 6.54 5.52
C TYR A 113 2.32 5.29 5.83
N TRP A 114 2.95 4.75 4.79
CA TRP A 114 3.94 3.70 4.96
C TRP A 114 5.25 4.25 5.53
N ARG A 115 5.75 3.60 6.58
CA ARG A 115 7.07 3.80 7.12
C ARG A 115 7.89 2.54 6.92
N SER A 116 8.96 2.67 6.15
CA SER A 116 9.98 1.62 6.05
C SER A 116 10.85 1.64 7.29
N ASP A 117 11.17 0.48 7.84
CA ASP A 117 12.16 0.39 8.91
C ASP A 117 13.55 0.64 8.32
N PRO A 118 14.26 1.73 8.71
CA PRO A 118 15.60 2.01 8.20
C PRO A 118 16.61 0.92 8.55
N ALA A 119 16.40 0.18 9.65
CA ALA A 119 17.26 -0.94 10.04
C ALA A 119 16.96 -2.21 9.22
N ASN A 120 15.79 -2.31 8.59
CA ASN A 120 15.34 -3.55 7.96
C ASN A 120 14.44 -3.32 6.74
N LEU A 121 15.00 -2.66 5.72
CA LEU A 121 14.35 -2.34 4.45
C LEU A 121 13.67 -3.54 3.75
N ARG A 122 14.07 -4.77 4.08
CA ARG A 122 13.59 -6.00 3.42
C ARG A 122 12.60 -6.84 4.23
N LYS A 123 12.28 -6.51 5.49
CA LYS A 123 11.53 -7.45 6.36
C LYS A 123 10.17 -6.98 6.85
N SER A 124 9.94 -5.68 7.02
CA SER A 124 8.66 -5.19 7.55
C SER A 124 8.37 -3.77 7.11
N ILE A 125 7.16 -3.55 6.63
CA ILE A 125 6.59 -2.23 6.41
C ILE A 125 5.62 -1.93 7.55
N SER A 126 5.63 -0.69 8.03
CA SER A 126 4.72 -0.26 9.10
C SER A 126 3.77 0.81 8.59
N LEU A 127 2.47 0.65 8.82
CA LEU A 127 1.50 1.72 8.59
C LEU A 127 1.47 2.60 9.84
N VAL A 128 1.72 3.89 9.65
CA VAL A 128 1.55 4.90 10.70
C VAL A 128 0.26 5.65 10.44
N ILE A 129 -0.58 5.81 11.46
CA ILE A 129 -1.79 6.63 11.44
C ILE A 129 -1.58 7.76 12.45
N GLU A 130 -1.37 8.99 11.95
CA GLU A 130 -0.96 10.14 12.76
C GLU A 130 -2.12 10.91 13.40
N ARG A 131 -3.29 10.90 12.75
CA ARG A 131 -4.48 11.57 13.29
C ARG A 131 -5.42 10.54 13.88
N GLU A 132 -6.11 10.93 14.94
CA GLU A 132 -7.25 10.15 15.42
C GLU A 132 -8.28 10.06 14.31
N ILE A 133 -8.41 8.84 13.78
CA ILE A 133 -9.50 8.46 12.90
C ILE A 133 -10.49 7.62 13.69
N ALA A 134 -11.74 7.65 13.26
CA ALA A 134 -12.76 6.82 13.87
C ALA A 134 -12.33 5.33 13.79
N PRO A 135 -12.50 4.51 14.84
CA PRO A 135 -12.09 3.11 14.84
C PRO A 135 -12.69 2.31 13.68
N GLU A 136 -13.92 2.65 13.25
CA GLU A 136 -14.55 1.97 12.11
C GLU A 136 -13.85 2.30 10.78
N PHE A 137 -13.23 3.48 10.70
CA PHE A 137 -12.46 3.89 9.52
C PHE A 137 -11.04 3.31 9.51
N GLU A 138 -10.48 2.95 10.66
CA GLU A 138 -9.14 2.39 10.79
C GLU A 138 -8.94 1.11 9.96
N LEU A 139 -9.93 0.21 9.99
CA LEU A 139 -9.93 -1.00 9.16
C LEU A 139 -9.97 -0.67 7.66
N HIS A 140 -10.72 0.36 7.25
CA HIS A 140 -10.78 0.78 5.85
C HIS A 140 -9.42 1.31 5.38
N VAL A 141 -8.72 2.07 6.23
CA VAL A 141 -7.36 2.54 5.95
C VAL A 141 -6.42 1.34 5.80
N LEU A 142 -6.42 0.39 6.74
CA LEU A 142 -5.57 -0.81 6.67
C LEU A 142 -5.77 -1.56 5.34
N VAL A 143 -7.02 -1.86 4.97
CA VAL A 143 -7.33 -2.59 3.74
C VAL A 143 -6.89 -1.82 2.50
N ALA A 144 -7.14 -0.50 2.44
CA ALA A 144 -6.78 0.30 1.28
C ALA A 144 -5.25 0.33 1.05
N PHE A 145 -4.47 0.50 2.13
CA PHE A 145 -3.02 0.45 2.06
C PHE A 145 -2.50 -0.92 1.60
N MET A 146 -3.11 -2.01 2.06
CA MET A 146 -2.75 -3.36 1.61
C MET A 146 -3.02 -3.60 0.14
N ILE A 147 -4.21 -3.21 -0.35
CA ILE A 147 -4.58 -3.37 -1.76
C ILE A 147 -3.65 -2.55 -2.65
N ALA A 148 -3.43 -1.28 -2.31
CA ALA A 148 -2.55 -0.41 -3.07
C ALA A 148 -1.11 -0.92 -3.11
N GLU A 149 -0.54 -1.32 -1.96
CA GLU A 149 0.80 -1.90 -1.92
C GLU A 149 0.90 -3.21 -2.73
N TYR A 150 -0.11 -4.07 -2.66
CA TYR A 150 -0.11 -5.30 -3.45
C TYR A 150 -0.14 -5.01 -4.96
N LYS A 151 -0.96 -4.04 -5.40
CA LYS A 151 -1.01 -3.60 -6.80
C LYS A 151 0.33 -3.05 -7.26
N MET A 152 0.93 -2.15 -6.49
CA MET A 152 2.25 -1.59 -6.79
C MET A 152 3.31 -2.70 -6.96
N ARG A 153 3.32 -3.69 -6.06
CA ARG A 153 4.25 -4.84 -6.18
C ARG A 153 3.96 -5.75 -7.37
N LEU A 154 2.69 -5.86 -7.78
CA LEU A 154 2.33 -6.62 -8.98
C LEU A 154 2.82 -5.91 -10.23
N GLU A 155 2.71 -4.59 -10.29
CA GLU A 155 3.22 -3.75 -11.38
C GLU A 155 4.75 -3.77 -11.43
N GLU A 156 5.44 -3.61 -10.28
CA GLU A 156 6.90 -3.73 -10.19
C GLU A 156 7.41 -5.07 -10.75
N ARG A 157 6.74 -6.18 -10.41
CA ARG A 157 7.08 -7.51 -10.96
C ARG A 157 6.85 -7.61 -12.46
N ARG A 158 5.79 -7.00 -12.98
CA ARG A 158 5.50 -6.99 -14.43
C ARG A 158 6.54 -6.18 -15.18
N SER A 159 6.95 -5.02 -14.66
CA SER A 159 7.98 -4.16 -15.26
C SER A 159 9.33 -4.85 -15.33
N VAL A 160 9.77 -5.50 -14.25
CA VAL A 160 11.04 -6.25 -14.22
C VAL A 160 11.01 -7.43 -15.20
N GLY A 161 9.89 -8.15 -15.29
CA GLY A 161 9.73 -9.23 -16.26
C GLY A 161 9.77 -8.76 -17.71
N ALA A 162 9.14 -7.62 -18.01
CA ALA A 162 9.17 -7.01 -19.33
C ALA A 162 10.58 -6.55 -19.74
N GLU A 163 11.32 -5.94 -18.80
CA GLU A 163 12.71 -5.51 -19.02
C GLU A 163 13.65 -6.70 -19.26
N ALA A 164 13.52 -7.77 -18.46
CA ALA A 164 14.31 -9.00 -18.64
C ALA A 164 14.05 -9.67 -20.00
N LEU A 165 12.79 -9.68 -20.47
CA LEU A 165 12.43 -10.20 -21.79
C LEU A 165 13.02 -9.34 -22.92
N ALA A 166 12.94 -8.01 -22.79
CA ALA A 166 13.49 -7.09 -23.78
C ALA A 166 15.01 -7.25 -23.93
N LEU A 167 15.75 -7.40 -22.82
CA LEU A 167 17.19 -7.69 -22.83
C LEU A 167 17.52 -9.03 -23.51
N ALA A 168 16.75 -10.08 -23.23
CA ALA A 168 16.96 -11.40 -23.85
C ALA A 168 16.73 -11.38 -25.36
N THR A 169 15.78 -10.58 -25.85
CA THR A 169 15.54 -10.42 -27.31
C THR A 169 16.64 -9.61 -28.01
N HIS A 170 17.30 -8.69 -27.31
CA HIS A 170 18.39 -7.90 -27.89
C HIS A 170 19.67 -8.73 -28.09
N ASP A 171 19.99 -9.65 -27.17
CA ASP A 171 21.15 -10.55 -27.30
C ASP A 171 20.98 -11.62 -28.39
N ALA A 172 19.76 -12.10 -28.63
CA ALA A 172 19.49 -13.09 -29.68
C ALA A 172 19.65 -12.53 -31.11
N GLY A 173 19.57 -11.20 -31.28
CA GLY A 173 19.69 -10.53 -32.58
C GLY A 173 21.13 -10.42 -33.13
N TYR A 174 22.16 -10.59 -32.29
CA TYR A 174 23.56 -10.44 -32.69
C TYR A 174 24.26 -11.74 -33.13
N ALA A 175 23.61 -12.89 -32.97
CA ALA A 175 24.24 -14.20 -33.24
C ALA A 175 24.03 -14.75 -34.67
N SER A 176 23.36 -14.02 -35.59
CA SER A 176 22.94 -14.58 -36.90
C SER A 176 23.75 -14.15 -38.13
N HIS A 177 24.77 -13.29 -38.00
CA HIS A 177 25.60 -12.86 -39.14
C HIS A 177 27.04 -13.39 -39.04
N GLY A 178 27.25 -14.67 -39.30
CA GLY A 178 28.59 -15.25 -39.14
C GLY A 178 28.85 -16.64 -39.72
N THR A 179 28.18 -17.05 -40.80
CA THR A 179 28.64 -18.22 -41.58
C THR A 179 28.74 -17.84 -43.05
N GLY A 180 29.85 -17.17 -43.38
CA GLY A 180 30.32 -17.01 -44.75
C GLY A 180 30.72 -18.38 -45.32
N ALA A 181 29.94 -18.87 -46.27
CA ALA A 181 30.30 -20.01 -47.08
C ALA A 181 31.37 -19.59 -48.09
N TYR A 182 32.62 -19.97 -47.82
CA TYR A 182 33.64 -20.10 -48.87
C TYR A 182 33.30 -21.34 -49.69
N GLN A 183 32.87 -21.17 -50.94
CA GLN A 183 32.95 -22.22 -51.95
C GLN A 183 34.04 -21.84 -52.94
N THR A 184 34.92 -22.82 -53.18
CA THR A 184 36.06 -22.80 -54.09
C THR A 184 35.68 -23.50 -55.39
#